data_AF-A0A9D6L003-F1
#
_entry.id   AF-A0A9D6L003-F1
#
_cell.length_a   1.000
_cell.length_b   1.000
_cell.length_c   1.000
_cell.angle_alpha   90.00
_cell.angle_beta   90.00
_cell.angle_gamma   90.00
#
_symmetry.space_group_name_H-M   'P 1'
#
loop_
_entity.id
_entity.type
_entity.pdbx_description
1 polymer ?
#
loop_
_entity_poly.entity_id
_entity_poly.type
_entity_poly.pdbx_seq_one_letter_code
_entity_poly.pdbx_strand_id
1 'polypeptide(L)'
;MPAQEVQEIQIANEYFSAGEKEKALEAYQALAKNFLNIPSIHNNYFNLLISMGKFKQAEDYVEKLIKRENKFGYRLDLGVLFMKQGDQAKADKYFKALLKANADDIYRMKTAADYLSSYNLLNYATEALLQARATGGPMLYNLELANLYRLQGKRSEMINVYLDYVTQIPSNISYTKNLLQVLLTKPEELDALERVLYERVQQNQQSEVFADLLIWVNLQQKNFYGAFVQARAYDKRFRKDQSKTLEIGQVALNNSDYENAIKSFS
;
A
#
# COMPACT_ATOMS: atom_id res chain seq x y z
N MET A 1 -1.95 15.05 34.83
CA MET A 1 -1.29 16.26 34.30
C MET A 1 -2.00 17.46 34.90
N PRO A 2 -1.30 18.40 35.55
CA PRO A 2 -1.88 19.62 36.11
C PRO A 2 -2.54 20.49 35.03
N ALA A 3 -3.56 21.28 35.38
CA ALA A 3 -4.29 22.15 34.46
C ALA A 3 -3.38 23.18 33.75
N GLN A 4 -2.35 23.67 34.46
CA GLN A 4 -1.36 24.58 33.89
C GLN A 4 -0.55 23.95 32.74
N GLU A 5 -0.09 22.71 32.91
CA GLU A 5 0.67 22.01 31.85
C GLU A 5 -0.21 21.75 30.61
N VAL A 6 -1.50 21.47 30.80
CA VAL A 6 -2.47 21.35 29.69
C VAL A 6 -2.55 22.65 28.88
N GLN A 7 -2.63 23.79 29.57
CA GLN A 7 -2.70 25.11 28.94
C GLN A 7 -1.40 25.46 28.20
N GLU A 8 -0.25 25.19 28.81
CA GLU A 8 1.07 25.42 28.18
C GLU A 8 1.25 24.56 26.91
N ILE A 9 0.79 23.31 26.93
CA ILE A 9 0.79 22.43 25.73
C ILE A 9 -0.10 23.01 24.62
N GLN A 10 -1.27 23.54 24.97
CA GLN A 10 -2.18 24.14 24.01
C GLN A 10 -1.55 25.37 23.34
N ILE A 11 -0.91 26.24 24.13
CA ILE A 11 -0.18 27.41 23.60
C ILE A 11 0.96 26.99 22.67
N ALA A 12 1.74 25.95 23.04
CA ALA A 12 2.81 25.44 22.19
C ALA A 12 2.28 24.91 20.83
N ASN A 13 1.12 24.23 20.86
CA ASN A 13 0.45 23.75 19.66
C ASN A 13 -0.11 24.89 18.80
N GLU A 14 -0.57 25.98 19.40
CA GLU A 14 -1.00 27.19 18.69
C GLU A 14 0.18 27.84 17.97
N TYR A 15 1.33 28.05 18.64
CA TYR A 15 2.54 28.56 17.98
C TYR A 15 2.97 27.67 16.82
N PHE A 16 2.95 26.35 17.00
CA PHE A 16 3.29 25.41 15.94
C PHE A 16 2.34 25.53 14.74
N SER A 17 1.03 25.59 14.99
CA SER A 17 0.00 25.69 13.96
C SER A 17 0.03 27.03 13.23
N ALA A 18 0.40 28.11 13.92
CA ALA A 18 0.60 29.44 13.36
C ALA A 18 1.92 29.58 12.57
N GLY A 19 2.79 28.57 12.60
CA GLY A 19 4.10 28.62 11.96
C GLY A 19 5.13 29.49 12.70
N GLU A 20 4.86 29.88 13.96
CA GLU A 20 5.76 30.63 14.83
C GLU A 20 6.84 29.69 15.41
N LYS A 21 7.72 29.20 14.54
CA LYS A 21 8.64 28.09 14.80
C LYS A 21 9.54 28.30 16.01
N GLU A 22 10.08 29.50 16.19
CA GLU A 22 11.00 29.82 17.30
C GLU A 22 10.29 29.77 18.65
N LYS A 23 9.08 30.36 18.74
CA LYS A 23 8.28 30.34 19.97
C LYS A 23 7.77 28.93 20.28
N ALA A 24 7.32 28.20 19.26
CA ALA A 24 6.93 26.81 19.41
C ALA A 24 8.11 25.96 19.92
N LEU A 25 9.32 26.21 19.41
CA LEU A 25 10.52 25.49 19.81
C LEU A 25 10.84 25.73 21.29
N GLU A 26 10.83 26.99 21.73
CA GLU A 26 11.08 27.36 23.12
C GLU A 26 10.05 26.73 24.07
N ALA A 27 8.76 26.81 23.71
CA ALA A 27 7.67 26.23 24.48
C ALA A 27 7.80 24.71 24.60
N TYR A 28 8.03 24.00 23.50
CA TYR A 28 8.22 22.55 23.53
C TYR A 28 9.48 22.12 24.29
N GLN A 29 10.58 22.88 24.19
CA GLN A 29 11.80 22.61 24.96
C GLN A 29 11.56 22.73 26.47
N ALA A 30 10.78 23.72 26.90
CA ALA A 30 10.38 23.85 28.30
C ALA A 30 9.52 22.68 28.76
N LEU A 31 8.47 22.34 27.99
CA LEU A 31 7.55 21.24 28.27
C LEU A 31 8.24 19.87 28.30
N ALA A 32 9.19 19.62 27.41
CA ALA A 32 9.91 18.36 27.29
C ALA A 32 10.85 18.05 28.47
N LYS A 33 11.09 19.02 29.37
CA LYS A 33 11.80 18.79 30.64
C LYS A 33 11.01 17.83 31.55
N ASN A 34 9.69 17.90 31.52
CA ASN A 34 8.82 16.93 32.19
C ASN A 34 8.40 15.84 31.20
N PHE A 35 8.87 14.62 31.45
CA PHE A 35 8.57 13.51 30.55
C PHE A 35 7.10 13.10 30.52
N LEU A 36 6.29 13.48 31.51
CA LEU A 36 4.85 13.22 31.50
C LEU A 36 4.14 13.98 30.35
N ASN A 37 4.75 15.06 29.84
CA ASN A 37 4.21 15.85 28.74
C ASN A 37 4.53 15.25 27.35
N ILE A 38 5.53 14.35 27.27
CA ILE A 38 6.04 13.81 26.00
C ILE A 38 4.93 13.18 25.14
N PRO A 39 4.03 12.33 25.66
CA PRO A 39 2.96 11.75 24.85
C PRO A 39 2.08 12.80 24.14
N SER A 40 1.93 13.99 24.73
CA SER A 40 1.10 15.07 24.21
C SER A 40 1.81 16.01 23.24
N ILE A 41 3.15 16.09 23.32
CA ILE A 41 3.94 17.07 22.53
C ILE A 41 4.86 16.45 21.49
N HIS A 42 5.16 15.15 21.61
CA HIS A 42 6.26 14.50 20.90
C HIS A 42 6.20 14.70 19.39
N ASN A 43 5.06 14.38 18.77
CA ASN A 43 4.91 14.44 17.31
C ASN A 43 5.19 15.85 16.77
N ASN A 44 4.62 16.88 17.39
CA ASN A 44 4.80 18.26 16.95
C ASN A 44 6.22 18.73 17.21
N TYR A 45 6.78 18.42 18.38
CA TYR A 45 8.13 18.84 18.73
C TYR A 45 9.20 18.19 17.83
N PHE A 46 9.11 16.88 17.61
CA PHE A 46 10.02 16.14 16.74
C PHE A 46 9.96 16.67 15.30
N ASN A 47 8.75 16.84 14.75
CA ASN A 47 8.56 17.40 13.41
C ASN A 47 9.05 18.84 13.30
N LEU A 48 8.87 19.65 14.34
CA LEU A 48 9.39 21.01 14.39
C LEU A 48 10.91 21.01 14.28
N LEU A 49 11.60 20.20 15.09
CA LEU A 49 13.06 20.08 15.05
C LEU A 49 13.58 19.69 13.66
N ILE A 50 12.94 18.70 13.01
CA ILE A 50 13.27 18.31 11.64
C ILE A 50 13.04 19.47 10.66
N SER A 51 11.89 20.14 10.74
CA SER A 51 11.52 21.23 9.81
C SER A 51 12.42 22.47 9.92
N MET A 52 13.11 22.62 11.05
CA MET A 52 14.09 23.67 11.31
C MET A 52 15.53 23.22 11.01
N GLY A 53 15.74 21.99 10.54
CA GLY A 53 17.07 21.43 10.31
C GLY A 53 17.88 21.18 11.59
N LYS A 54 17.24 21.18 12.77
CA LYS A 54 17.89 20.97 14.08
C LYS A 54 18.13 19.47 14.34
N PHE A 55 18.77 18.81 13.39
CA PHE A 55 18.89 17.36 13.36
C PHE A 55 19.63 16.78 14.57
N LYS A 56 20.67 17.46 15.06
CA LYS A 56 21.40 16.99 16.25
C LYS A 56 20.53 17.04 17.50
N GLN A 57 19.75 18.11 17.67
CA GLN A 57 18.80 18.22 18.78
C GLN A 57 17.70 17.16 18.69
N ALA A 58 17.20 16.86 17.49
CA ALA A 58 16.24 15.78 17.27
C ALA A 58 16.83 14.41 17.63
N GLU A 59 18.08 14.14 17.25
CA GLU A 59 18.77 12.87 17.55
C GLU A 59 18.91 12.70 19.06
N ASP A 60 19.46 13.70 19.75
CA ASP A 60 19.67 13.67 21.19
C ASP A 60 18.33 13.54 21.96
N TYR A 61 17.29 14.21 21.48
CA TYR A 61 15.93 14.12 22.01
C TYR A 61 15.37 12.69 21.89
N VAL A 62 15.37 12.11 20.68
CA VAL A 62 14.81 10.78 20.42
C VAL A 62 15.62 9.69 21.13
N GLU A 63 16.96 9.77 21.13
CA GLU A 63 17.81 8.83 21.86
C GLU A 63 17.51 8.84 23.36
N LYS A 64 17.25 10.01 23.95
CA LYS A 64 16.86 10.12 25.37
C LYS A 64 15.52 9.42 25.63
N LEU A 65 14.56 9.52 24.71
CA LEU A 65 13.28 8.82 24.81
C LEU A 65 13.43 7.29 24.66
N ILE A 66 14.26 6.84 23.71
CA ILE A 66 14.59 5.42 23.53
C ILE A 66 15.25 4.85 24.79
N LYS A 67 16.21 5.56 25.39
CA LYS A 67 16.87 5.13 26.63
C LYS A 67 15.90 5.00 27.80
N ARG A 68 14.87 5.85 27.86
CA ARG A 68 13.90 5.86 28.96
C ARG A 68 12.80 4.81 28.82
N GLU A 69 12.16 4.73 27.66
CA GLU A 69 10.95 3.91 27.47
C GLU A 69 11.11 2.82 26.42
N ASN A 70 12.15 2.91 25.58
CA ASN A 70 12.46 1.96 24.52
C ASN A 70 11.28 1.61 23.59
N LYS A 71 10.33 2.55 23.42
CA LYS A 71 9.15 2.35 22.58
C LYS A 71 9.52 2.21 21.11
N PHE A 72 8.77 1.37 20.40
CA PHE A 72 8.98 1.12 18.98
C PHE A 72 8.82 2.38 18.12
N GLY A 73 7.86 3.26 18.45
CA GLY A 73 7.67 4.55 17.78
C GLY A 73 8.94 5.41 17.76
N TYR A 74 9.56 5.62 18.93
CA TYR A 74 10.82 6.39 19.03
C TYR A 74 11.96 5.77 18.23
N ARG A 75 12.01 4.44 18.12
CA ARG A 75 12.99 3.76 17.26
C ARG A 75 12.71 4.04 15.78
N LEU A 76 11.45 4.10 15.35
CA LEU A 76 11.11 4.51 13.99
C LEU A 76 11.47 5.97 13.73
N ASP A 77 11.23 6.86 14.69
CA ASP A 77 11.60 8.29 14.62
C ASP A 77 13.09 8.46 14.33
N LEU A 78 13.95 7.68 15.01
CA LEU A 78 15.39 7.74 14.79
C LEU A 78 15.78 7.34 13.35
N GLY A 79 15.14 6.33 12.79
CA GLY A 79 15.36 5.94 11.40
C GLY A 79 14.87 7.01 10.41
N VAL A 80 13.71 7.62 10.68
CA VAL A 80 13.17 8.74 9.89
C VAL A 80 14.13 9.92 9.94
N LEU A 81 14.69 10.22 11.11
CA LEU A 81 15.67 11.29 11.28
C LEU A 81 16.91 11.07 10.41
N PHE A 82 17.45 9.84 10.36
CA PHE A 82 18.59 9.53 9.49
C PHE A 82 18.26 9.75 8.01
N MET A 83 17.06 9.39 7.56
CA MET A 83 16.60 9.72 6.20
C MET A 83 16.54 11.24 5.97
N LYS A 84 16.02 12.01 6.93
CA LYS A 84 15.88 13.47 6.83
C LYS A 84 17.22 14.21 6.89
N GLN A 85 18.23 13.63 7.53
CA GLN A 85 19.62 14.11 7.52
C GLN A 85 20.33 13.89 6.17
N GLY A 86 19.76 13.06 5.28
CA GLY A 86 20.38 12.70 4.00
C GLY A 86 21.34 11.49 4.08
N ASP A 87 21.51 10.87 5.25
CA ASP A 87 22.32 9.67 5.42
C ASP A 87 21.49 8.40 5.12
N GLN A 88 21.21 8.22 3.83
CA GLN A 88 20.36 7.12 3.35
C GLN A 88 20.96 5.74 3.68
N ALA A 89 22.28 5.61 3.68
CA ALA A 89 22.94 4.34 3.98
C ALA A 89 22.79 3.95 5.45
N LYS A 90 22.99 4.91 6.37
CA LYS A 90 22.74 4.69 7.80
C LYS A 90 21.28 4.37 8.08
N ALA A 91 20.36 5.09 7.44
CA ALA A 91 18.94 4.85 7.58
C ALA A 91 18.53 3.45 7.09
N ASP A 92 19.00 3.03 5.92
CA ASP A 92 18.70 1.70 5.36
C ASP A 92 19.19 0.58 6.28
N LYS A 93 20.45 0.66 6.72
CA LYS A 93 21.03 -0.31 7.67
C LYS A 93 20.21 -0.36 8.96
N TYR A 94 19.81 0.81 9.47
CA TYR A 94 19.06 0.92 10.71
C TYR A 94 17.65 0.33 10.58
N PHE A 95 16.89 0.69 9.53
CA PHE A 95 15.54 0.18 9.31
C PHE A 95 15.53 -1.33 9.08
N LYS A 96 16.45 -1.86 8.26
CA LYS A 96 16.57 -3.31 8.06
C LYS A 96 16.79 -4.07 9.38
N ALA A 97 17.69 -3.56 10.22
CA ALA A 97 17.93 -4.16 11.53
C ALA A 97 16.70 -4.07 12.44
N LEU A 98 16.04 -2.91 12.47
CA LEU A 98 14.86 -2.67 13.30
C LEU A 98 13.67 -3.55 12.89
N LEU A 99 13.36 -3.62 11.59
CA LEU A 99 12.26 -4.43 11.07
C LEU A 99 12.55 -5.92 11.28
N LYS A 100 13.76 -6.40 10.96
CA LYS A 100 14.17 -7.79 11.20
C LYS A 100 14.04 -8.20 12.66
N ALA A 101 14.45 -7.34 13.59
CA ALA A 101 14.37 -7.62 15.02
C ALA A 101 12.92 -7.68 15.56
N ASN A 102 11.93 -7.24 14.77
CA ASN A 102 10.51 -7.23 15.14
C ASN A 102 9.65 -8.00 14.13
N ALA A 103 10.24 -8.83 13.26
CA ALA A 103 9.55 -9.47 12.14
C ALA A 103 8.39 -10.40 12.58
N ASP A 104 8.49 -10.97 13.78
CA ASP A 104 7.46 -11.87 14.31
C ASP A 104 6.23 -11.13 14.87
N ASP A 105 6.31 -9.81 15.08
CA ASP A 105 5.21 -8.98 15.57
C ASP A 105 4.48 -8.31 14.40
N ILE A 106 3.46 -9.01 13.90
CA ILE A 106 2.62 -8.58 12.78
C ILE A 106 2.02 -7.19 13.03
N TYR A 107 1.59 -6.89 14.26
CA TYR A 107 0.98 -5.61 14.62
C TYR A 107 2.02 -4.47 14.59
N ARG A 108 3.23 -4.71 15.09
CA ARG A 108 4.34 -3.75 14.96
C ARG A 108 4.72 -3.51 13.52
N MET A 109 4.75 -4.55 12.69
CA MET A 109 5.05 -4.40 11.27
C MET A 109 3.99 -3.57 10.53
N LYS A 110 2.70 -3.77 10.84
CA LYS A 110 1.64 -2.89 10.33
C LYS A 110 1.80 -1.45 10.80
N THR A 111 2.07 -1.26 12.10
CA THR A 111 2.32 0.07 12.68
C THR A 111 3.51 0.75 12.01
N ALA A 112 4.61 0.03 11.78
CA ALA A 112 5.78 0.54 11.07
C ALA A 112 5.42 0.94 9.64
N ALA A 113 4.68 0.11 8.92
CA ALA A 113 4.27 0.40 7.56
C ALA A 113 3.45 1.69 7.45
N ASP A 114 2.44 1.85 8.30
CA ASP A 114 1.59 3.04 8.30
C ASP A 114 2.41 4.30 8.66
N TYR A 115 3.25 4.17 9.70
CA TYR A 115 4.11 5.25 10.14
C TYR A 115 5.08 5.69 9.03
N LEU A 116 5.81 4.75 8.43
CA LEU A 116 6.78 5.03 7.36
C LEU A 116 6.11 5.55 6.09
N SER A 117 4.93 5.03 5.74
CA SER A 117 4.15 5.53 4.61
C SER A 117 3.78 7.00 4.80
N SER A 118 3.49 7.46 6.02
CA SER A 118 3.18 8.86 6.30
C SER A 118 4.37 9.82 6.06
N TYR A 119 5.60 9.30 6.11
CA TYR A 119 6.82 10.03 5.74
C TYR A 119 7.23 9.83 4.26
N ASN A 120 6.38 9.23 3.44
CA ASN A 120 6.66 8.84 2.05
C ASN A 120 7.86 7.87 1.92
N LEU A 121 8.13 7.09 2.97
CA LEU A 121 9.19 6.08 3.02
C LEU A 121 8.68 4.72 2.52
N LEU A 122 8.14 4.72 1.29
CA LEU A 122 7.32 3.64 0.75
C LEU A 122 8.04 2.28 0.66
N ASN A 123 9.35 2.28 0.38
CA ASN A 123 10.14 1.05 0.32
C ASN A 123 10.17 0.34 1.67
N TYR A 124 10.47 1.05 2.76
CA TYR A 124 10.50 0.48 4.09
C TYR A 124 9.09 0.11 4.59
N ALA A 125 8.07 0.89 4.22
CA ALA A 125 6.69 0.55 4.53
C ALA A 125 6.26 -0.78 3.87
N THR A 126 6.65 -0.97 2.61
CA THR A 126 6.39 -2.22 1.86
C THR A 126 7.14 -3.38 2.50
N GLU A 127 8.42 -3.21 2.84
CA GLU A 127 9.22 -4.22 3.51
C GLU A 127 8.60 -4.67 4.84
N ALA A 128 8.11 -3.73 5.65
CA ALA A 128 7.42 -4.05 6.90
C ALA A 128 6.18 -4.93 6.67
N LEU A 129 5.30 -4.57 5.72
CA LEU A 129 4.13 -5.40 5.43
C LEU A 129 4.49 -6.78 4.85
N LEU A 130 5.56 -6.87 4.06
CA LEU A 130 6.06 -8.15 3.55
C LEU A 130 6.61 -9.04 4.67
N GLN A 131 7.29 -8.48 5.68
CA GLN A 131 7.69 -9.22 6.88
C GLN A 131 6.47 -9.73 7.64
N ALA A 132 5.46 -8.87 7.84
CA ALA A 132 4.21 -9.26 8.50
C ALA A 132 3.50 -10.41 7.76
N ARG A 133 3.52 -10.38 6.42
CA ARG A 133 2.97 -11.42 5.55
C ARG A 133 3.77 -12.73 5.61
N ALA A 134 5.10 -12.66 5.72
CA ALA A 134 5.94 -13.85 5.88
C ALA A 134 5.61 -14.61 7.17
N THR A 135 5.28 -13.88 8.25
CA THR A 135 4.93 -14.46 9.55
C THR A 135 3.45 -14.87 9.63
N GLY A 136 2.53 -13.98 9.20
CA GLY A 136 1.10 -14.15 9.39
C GLY A 136 0.34 -14.77 8.21
N GLY A 137 1.03 -15.05 7.11
CA GLY A 137 0.49 -15.72 5.94
C GLY A 137 0.29 -14.81 4.73
N PRO A 138 0.25 -15.40 3.51
CA PRO A 138 0.33 -14.68 2.23
C PRO A 138 -0.83 -13.71 1.96
N MET A 139 -1.90 -13.79 2.76
CA MET A 139 -3.15 -13.05 2.58
C MET A 139 -3.16 -11.68 3.27
N LEU A 140 -2.22 -11.44 4.18
CA LEU A 140 -2.23 -10.22 4.97
C LEU A 140 -1.91 -8.98 4.14
N TYR A 141 -2.66 -7.91 4.41
CA TYR A 141 -2.43 -6.56 3.92
C TYR A 141 -2.41 -6.41 2.40
N ASN A 142 -3.22 -7.20 1.67
CA ASN A 142 -3.30 -7.13 0.21
C ASN A 142 -3.63 -5.71 -0.29
N LEU A 143 -4.64 -5.05 0.28
CA LEU A 143 -5.04 -3.72 -0.19
C LEU A 143 -3.98 -2.66 0.12
N GLU A 144 -3.35 -2.74 1.30
CA GLU A 144 -2.27 -1.83 1.69
C GLU A 144 -1.03 -2.02 0.83
N LEU A 145 -0.61 -3.27 0.58
CA LEU A 145 0.52 -3.56 -0.30
C LEU A 145 0.24 -3.13 -1.75
N ALA A 146 -0.97 -3.37 -2.26
CA ALA A 146 -1.35 -2.89 -3.59
C ALA A 146 -1.26 -1.35 -3.67
N ASN A 147 -1.74 -0.64 -2.64
CA ASN A 147 -1.63 0.82 -2.60
C ASN A 147 -0.18 1.30 -2.48
N LEU A 148 0.67 0.65 -1.68
CA LEU A 148 2.10 1.00 -1.60
C LEU A 148 2.81 0.78 -2.94
N TYR A 149 2.58 -0.36 -3.59
CA TYR A 149 3.13 -0.63 -4.91
C TYR A 149 2.64 0.36 -5.96
N ARG A 150 1.37 0.78 -5.89
CA ARG A 150 0.82 1.85 -6.74
C ARG A 150 1.58 3.16 -6.52
N LEU A 151 1.78 3.59 -5.27
CA LEU A 151 2.50 4.82 -4.93
C LEU A 151 3.98 4.76 -5.35
N GLN A 152 4.59 3.57 -5.38
CA GLN A 152 5.95 3.35 -5.87
C GLN A 152 6.06 3.23 -7.39
N GLY A 153 4.94 3.16 -8.13
CA GLY A 153 4.94 2.86 -9.56
C GLY A 153 5.26 1.39 -9.90
N LYS A 154 5.26 0.50 -8.90
CA LYS A 154 5.52 -0.95 -9.03
C LYS A 154 4.27 -1.69 -9.52
N ARG A 155 3.95 -1.49 -10.79
CA ARG A 155 2.67 -1.92 -11.38
C ARG A 155 2.51 -3.43 -11.43
N SER A 156 3.55 -4.16 -11.80
CA SER A 156 3.51 -5.62 -11.89
C SER A 156 3.23 -6.27 -10.53
N GLU A 157 3.85 -5.76 -9.48
CA GLU A 157 3.65 -6.19 -8.09
C GLU A 157 2.25 -5.83 -7.61
N MET A 158 1.76 -4.61 -7.91
CA MET A 158 0.39 -4.20 -7.61
C MET A 158 -0.64 -5.13 -8.27
N ILE A 159 -0.48 -5.44 -9.56
CA ILE A 159 -1.36 -6.38 -10.29
C ILE A 159 -1.37 -7.75 -9.59
N ASN A 160 -0.19 -8.29 -9.28
CA ASN A 160 -0.09 -9.59 -8.62
C ASN A 160 -0.83 -9.62 -7.28
N VAL A 161 -0.72 -8.56 -6.48
CA VAL A 161 -1.42 -8.47 -5.20
C VAL A 161 -2.95 -8.43 -5.37
N TYR A 162 -3.47 -7.72 -6.38
CA TYR A 162 -4.91 -7.75 -6.66
C TYR A 162 -5.39 -9.12 -7.15
N LEU A 163 -4.57 -9.83 -7.95
CA LEU A 163 -4.87 -11.19 -8.37
C LEU A 163 -4.84 -12.19 -7.20
N ASP A 164 -3.92 -12.02 -6.26
CA ASP A 164 -3.89 -12.81 -5.02
C ASP A 164 -5.12 -12.52 -4.15
N TYR A 165 -5.52 -11.25 -4.04
CA TYR A 165 -6.70 -10.83 -3.29
C TYR A 165 -8.00 -11.45 -3.81
N VAL A 166 -8.26 -11.35 -5.12
CA VAL A 166 -9.50 -11.89 -5.72
C VAL A 166 -9.53 -13.42 -5.73
N THR A 167 -8.37 -14.08 -5.70
CA THR A 167 -8.31 -15.55 -5.55
C THR A 167 -8.78 -15.99 -4.16
N GLN A 168 -8.53 -15.17 -3.14
CA GLN A 168 -8.93 -15.46 -1.75
C GLN A 168 -10.40 -15.16 -1.50
N ILE A 169 -10.91 -14.09 -2.13
CA ILE A 169 -12.29 -13.67 -2.01
C ILE A 169 -12.88 -13.55 -3.43
N PRO A 170 -13.21 -14.69 -4.09
CA PRO A 170 -13.75 -14.68 -5.45
C PRO A 170 -15.01 -13.84 -5.63
N SER A 171 -15.82 -13.69 -4.57
CA SER A 171 -16.99 -12.81 -4.56
C SER A 171 -16.66 -11.33 -4.80
N ASN A 172 -15.41 -10.90 -4.60
CA ASN A 172 -14.93 -9.54 -4.84
C ASN A 172 -14.41 -9.32 -6.28
N ILE A 173 -14.69 -10.22 -7.21
CA ILE A 173 -14.22 -10.10 -8.60
C ILE A 173 -14.67 -8.79 -9.27
N SER A 174 -15.92 -8.37 -9.07
CA SER A 174 -16.44 -7.11 -9.61
C SER A 174 -15.71 -5.89 -9.04
N TYR A 175 -15.43 -5.90 -7.73
CA TYR A 175 -14.64 -4.84 -7.10
C TYR A 175 -13.21 -4.79 -7.66
N THR A 176 -12.58 -5.95 -7.83
CA THR A 176 -11.22 -6.06 -8.39
C THR A 176 -11.18 -5.55 -9.83
N LYS A 177 -12.16 -5.89 -10.68
CA LYS A 177 -12.28 -5.36 -12.04
C LYS A 177 -12.40 -3.83 -12.05
N ASN A 178 -13.25 -3.26 -11.20
CA ASN A 178 -13.42 -1.81 -11.10
C ASN A 178 -12.12 -1.10 -10.68
N LEU A 179 -11.41 -1.66 -9.70
CA LEU A 179 -10.10 -1.13 -9.29
C LEU A 179 -9.09 -1.19 -10.43
N LEU A 180 -8.94 -2.35 -11.09
CA LEU A 180 -8.01 -2.50 -12.19
C LEU A 180 -8.37 -1.59 -13.37
N GLN A 181 -9.65 -1.35 -13.64
CA GLN A 181 -10.09 -0.42 -14.69
C GLN A 181 -9.67 1.03 -14.41
N VAL A 182 -9.79 1.47 -13.15
CA VAL A 182 -9.38 2.82 -12.74
C VAL A 182 -7.85 2.97 -12.72
N LEU A 183 -7.13 1.90 -12.37
CA LEU A 183 -5.69 1.92 -12.17
C LEU A 183 -4.88 1.65 -13.44
N LEU A 184 -5.43 0.85 -14.37
CA LEU A 184 -4.78 0.47 -15.63
C LEU A 184 -5.48 1.21 -16.77
N THR A 185 -4.94 2.36 -17.13
CA THR A 185 -5.54 3.30 -18.10
C THR A 185 -4.83 3.31 -19.44
N LYS A 186 -3.62 2.74 -19.52
CA LYS A 186 -2.84 2.66 -20.77
C LYS A 186 -2.90 1.27 -21.40
N PRO A 187 -2.88 1.14 -22.74
CA PRO A 187 -2.89 -0.15 -23.41
C PRO A 187 -1.81 -1.11 -22.91
N GLU A 188 -0.59 -0.60 -22.71
CA GLU A 188 0.56 -1.42 -22.30
C GLU A 188 0.39 -1.99 -20.88
N GLU A 189 -0.42 -1.34 -20.04
CA GLU A 189 -0.75 -1.80 -18.69
C GLU A 189 -1.76 -2.96 -18.72
N LEU A 190 -2.73 -2.90 -19.64
CA LEU A 190 -3.66 -4.00 -19.89
C LEU A 190 -2.94 -5.21 -20.51
N ASP A 191 -1.99 -4.98 -21.43
CA ASP A 191 -1.15 -6.03 -22.00
C ASP A 191 -0.26 -6.71 -20.94
N ALA A 192 0.21 -5.96 -19.94
CA ALA A 192 0.93 -6.52 -18.81
C ALA A 192 0.03 -7.36 -17.91
N LEU A 193 -1.19 -6.90 -17.63
CA LEU A 193 -2.19 -7.67 -16.88
C LEU A 193 -2.55 -8.97 -17.61
N GLU A 194 -2.79 -8.89 -18.92
CA GLU A 194 -3.14 -10.05 -19.75
C GLU A 194 -2.05 -11.13 -19.70
N ARG A 195 -0.76 -10.74 -19.84
CA ARG A 195 0.38 -11.66 -19.72
C ARG A 195 0.42 -12.38 -18.38
N VAL A 196 0.25 -11.65 -17.28
CA VAL A 196 0.22 -12.25 -15.93
C VAL A 196 -0.98 -13.19 -15.78
N LEU A 197 -2.15 -12.82 -16.32
CA LEU A 197 -3.34 -13.68 -16.27
C LEU A 197 -3.15 -14.98 -17.06
N TYR A 198 -2.48 -14.96 -18.22
CA TYR A 198 -2.14 -16.18 -18.94
C TYR A 198 -1.29 -17.13 -18.09
N GLU A 199 -0.25 -16.62 -17.44
CA GLU A 199 0.59 -17.42 -16.53
C GLU A 199 -0.24 -18.03 -15.39
N ARG A 200 -1.10 -17.22 -14.75
CA ARG A 200 -1.97 -17.64 -13.65
C ARG A 200 -3.00 -18.68 -14.07
N VAL A 201 -3.59 -18.58 -15.27
CA VAL A 201 -4.53 -19.57 -15.82
C VAL A 201 -3.81 -20.89 -16.14
N GLN A 202 -2.58 -20.84 -16.66
CA GLN A 202 -1.81 -22.05 -16.93
C GLN A 202 -1.47 -22.81 -15.64
N GLN A 203 -1.08 -22.07 -14.59
CA GLN A 203 -0.76 -22.64 -13.28
C GLN A 203 -2.01 -23.11 -12.52
N ASN A 204 -3.15 -22.43 -12.67
CA ASN A 204 -4.39 -22.70 -11.95
C ASN A 204 -5.55 -22.92 -12.93
N GLN A 205 -5.50 -24.01 -13.69
CA GLN A 205 -6.44 -24.27 -14.78
C GLN A 205 -7.92 -24.31 -14.35
N GLN A 206 -8.21 -24.64 -13.09
CA GLN A 206 -9.56 -24.72 -12.55
C GLN A 206 -10.04 -23.41 -11.91
N SER A 207 -9.27 -22.32 -11.99
CA SER A 207 -9.69 -21.02 -11.46
C SER A 207 -10.64 -20.33 -12.42
N GLU A 208 -11.94 -20.31 -12.09
CA GLU A 208 -12.93 -19.50 -12.80
C GLU A 208 -12.58 -18.01 -12.74
N VAL A 209 -11.96 -17.55 -11.64
CA VAL A 209 -11.59 -16.15 -11.41
C VAL A 209 -10.58 -15.66 -12.45
N PHE A 210 -9.50 -16.40 -12.69
CA PHE A 210 -8.49 -15.97 -13.66
C PHE A 210 -8.99 -16.04 -15.09
N ALA A 211 -9.79 -17.06 -15.42
CA ALA A 211 -10.40 -17.18 -16.74
C ALA A 211 -11.39 -16.04 -17.01
N ASP A 212 -12.22 -15.68 -16.02
CA ASP A 212 -13.14 -14.54 -16.13
C ASP A 212 -12.43 -13.19 -16.23
N LEU A 213 -11.33 -12.98 -15.48
CA LEU A 213 -10.51 -11.78 -15.60
C LEU A 213 -9.78 -11.69 -16.95
N LEU A 214 -9.36 -12.82 -17.52
CA LEU A 214 -8.71 -12.87 -18.83
C LEU A 214 -9.68 -12.53 -19.97
N ILE A 215 -10.94 -12.98 -19.88
CA ILE A 215 -12.01 -12.53 -20.77
C ILE A 215 -12.23 -11.02 -20.61
N TRP A 216 -12.31 -10.55 -19.37
CA TRP A 216 -12.55 -9.14 -19.06
C TRP A 216 -11.46 -8.20 -19.60
N VAL A 217 -10.18 -8.54 -19.44
CA VAL A 217 -9.08 -7.69 -19.94
C VAL A 217 -9.10 -7.61 -21.48
N ASN A 218 -9.39 -8.72 -22.16
CA ASN A 218 -9.57 -8.75 -23.62
C ASN A 218 -10.71 -7.84 -24.07
N LEU A 219 -11.83 -7.81 -23.33
CA LEU A 219 -12.91 -6.86 -23.58
C LEU A 219 -12.47 -5.40 -23.37
N GLN A 220 -11.69 -5.09 -22.33
CA GLN A 220 -11.17 -3.74 -22.11
C GLN A 220 -10.24 -3.28 -23.24
N GLN A 221 -9.45 -4.21 -23.79
CA GLN A 221 -8.58 -3.98 -24.96
C GLN A 221 -9.37 -3.94 -26.29
N LYS A 222 -10.70 -4.15 -26.28
CA LYS A 222 -11.55 -4.33 -27.47
C LYS A 222 -11.11 -5.51 -28.36
N ASN A 223 -10.39 -6.48 -27.80
CA ASN A 223 -10.04 -7.73 -28.47
C ASN A 223 -11.21 -8.72 -28.36
N PHE A 224 -12.30 -8.46 -29.09
CA PHE A 224 -13.53 -9.26 -29.02
C PHE A 224 -13.31 -10.71 -29.48
N TYR A 225 -12.45 -10.92 -30.48
CA TYR A 225 -12.06 -12.26 -30.92
C TYR A 225 -11.32 -13.02 -29.81
N GLY A 226 -10.34 -12.39 -29.16
CA GLY A 226 -9.64 -12.97 -28.01
C GLY A 226 -10.59 -13.29 -26.86
N ALA A 227 -11.47 -12.35 -26.51
CA ALA A 227 -12.50 -12.56 -25.49
C ALA A 227 -13.43 -13.74 -25.83
N PHE A 228 -13.84 -13.89 -27.10
CA PHE A 228 -14.65 -15.02 -27.57
C PHE A 228 -13.91 -16.36 -27.41
N VAL A 229 -12.64 -16.44 -27.82
CA VAL A 229 -11.83 -17.66 -27.67
C VAL A 229 -11.71 -18.06 -26.20
N GLN A 230 -11.47 -17.09 -25.30
CA GLN A 230 -11.39 -17.34 -23.87
C GLN A 230 -12.75 -17.73 -23.26
N ALA A 231 -13.86 -17.09 -23.68
CA ALA A 231 -15.21 -17.42 -23.22
C ALA A 231 -15.65 -18.83 -23.63
N ARG A 232 -15.37 -19.23 -24.87
CA ARG A 232 -15.64 -20.60 -25.33
C ARG A 232 -14.82 -21.63 -24.56
N ALA A 233 -13.56 -21.32 -24.25
CA ALA A 233 -12.72 -22.17 -23.42
C ALA A 233 -13.24 -22.27 -21.97
N TYR A 234 -13.72 -21.15 -21.41
CA TYR A 234 -14.36 -21.08 -20.10
C TYR A 234 -15.62 -21.95 -20.03
N ASP A 235 -16.57 -21.76 -20.96
CA ASP A 235 -17.84 -22.51 -20.98
C ASP A 235 -17.60 -24.02 -21.09
N LYS A 236 -16.68 -24.43 -21.97
CA LYS A 236 -16.27 -25.84 -22.12
C LYS A 236 -15.64 -26.39 -20.85
N ARG A 237 -14.73 -25.64 -20.21
CA ARG A 237 -13.97 -26.11 -19.05
C ARG A 237 -14.85 -26.26 -17.81
N PHE A 238 -15.73 -25.29 -17.57
CA PHE A 238 -16.58 -25.23 -16.37
C PHE A 238 -18.00 -25.73 -16.61
N ARG A 239 -18.26 -26.36 -17.76
CA ARG A 239 -19.56 -26.96 -18.15
C ARG A 239 -20.72 -25.97 -18.01
N LYS A 240 -20.51 -24.74 -18.45
CA LYS A 240 -21.55 -23.69 -18.48
C LYS A 240 -22.31 -23.80 -19.80
N ASP A 241 -23.58 -23.42 -19.80
CA ASP A 241 -24.47 -23.52 -20.96
C ASP A 241 -24.26 -22.35 -21.95
N GLN A 242 -23.03 -22.23 -22.46
CA GLN A 242 -22.58 -21.19 -23.41
C GLN A 242 -22.88 -19.73 -22.99
N SER A 243 -23.24 -19.52 -21.72
CA SER A 243 -23.75 -18.24 -21.24
C SER A 243 -22.71 -17.14 -21.36
N LYS A 244 -21.43 -17.47 -21.20
CA LYS A 244 -20.33 -16.53 -21.34
C LYS A 244 -20.08 -16.18 -22.80
N THR A 245 -20.08 -17.16 -23.69
CA THR A 245 -19.89 -16.96 -25.13
C THR A 245 -20.98 -16.05 -25.70
N LEU A 246 -22.25 -16.27 -25.33
CA LEU A 246 -23.37 -15.42 -25.73
C LEU A 246 -23.27 -13.99 -25.19
N GLU A 247 -22.81 -13.82 -23.94
CA GLU A 247 -22.53 -12.50 -23.35
C GLU A 247 -21.51 -11.73 -24.19
N ILE A 248 -20.41 -12.38 -24.61
CA ILE A 248 -19.40 -11.76 -25.47
C ILE A 248 -19.97 -11.42 -26.86
N GLY A 249 -20.80 -12.29 -27.43
CA GLY A 249 -21.49 -12.02 -28.70
C GLY A 249 -22.35 -10.76 -28.64
N GLN A 250 -23.09 -10.57 -27.55
CA GLN A 250 -23.90 -9.37 -27.35
C GLN A 250 -23.02 -8.11 -27.17
N VAL A 251 -21.90 -8.22 -26.46
CA VAL A 251 -20.95 -7.10 -26.30
C VAL A 251 -20.32 -6.73 -27.65
N ALA A 252 -19.91 -7.70 -28.45
CA ALA A 252 -19.37 -7.46 -29.80
C ALA A 252 -20.42 -6.80 -30.70
N LEU A 253 -21.66 -7.28 -30.68
CA LEU A 253 -22.79 -6.69 -31.43
C LEU A 253 -23.03 -5.23 -31.03
N ASN A 254 -23.06 -4.94 -29.73
CA ASN A 254 -23.23 -3.57 -29.22
C ASN A 254 -22.08 -2.64 -29.61
N ASN A 255 -20.90 -3.18 -29.93
CA ASN A 255 -19.74 -2.45 -30.42
C ASN A 255 -19.60 -2.48 -31.95
N SER A 256 -20.63 -2.94 -32.68
CA SER A 256 -20.65 -3.09 -34.15
C SER A 256 -19.58 -4.04 -34.72
N ASP A 257 -19.03 -4.95 -33.90
CA ASP A 257 -18.16 -6.04 -34.35
C ASP A 257 -19.03 -7.25 -34.73
N TYR A 258 -19.67 -7.14 -35.91
CA TYR A 258 -20.61 -8.14 -36.41
C TYR A 258 -19.94 -9.49 -36.71
N GLU A 259 -18.67 -9.49 -37.12
CA GLU A 259 -17.94 -10.72 -37.43
C GLU A 259 -17.79 -11.60 -36.18
N ASN A 260 -17.33 -11.01 -35.07
CA ASN A 260 -17.16 -11.75 -33.82
C ASN A 260 -18.48 -12.02 -33.10
N ALA A 261 -19.50 -11.16 -33.28
CA ALA A 261 -20.85 -11.43 -32.81
C ALA A 261 -21.44 -12.70 -33.46
N ILE A 262 -21.34 -12.84 -34.79
CA ILE A 262 -21.83 -14.03 -35.51
C ILE A 262 -21.14 -15.30 -35.03
N LYS A 263 -19.81 -15.28 -34.89
CA LYS A 263 -19.03 -16.43 -34.38
C LYS A 263 -19.43 -16.84 -32.95
N SER A 264 -19.91 -15.89 -32.15
CA SER A 264 -20.32 -16.13 -30.77
C SER A 264 -21.72 -16.72 -30.63
N PHE A 265 -22.59 -16.56 -31.65
CA PHE A 265 -23.94 -17.11 -31.68
C PHE A 265 -24.05 -18.45 -32.44
N SER A 266 -22.97 -18.90 -33.08
CA SER A 266 -22.87 -20.17 -33.83
C SER A 266 -22.19 -21.27 -33.03
#